data_AF-A0A8C5PN15-F1
#
_entry.id   AF-A0A8C5PN15-F1
#
_cell.length_a   1.000
_cell.length_b   1.000
_cell.length_c   1.000
_cell.angle_alpha   90.00
_cell.angle_beta   90.00
_cell.angle_gamma   90.00
#
_symmetry.space_group_name_H-M   'P 1'
#
loop_
_entity.id
_entity.type
_entity.pdbx_description
1 polymer ?
#
loop_
_entity_poly.entity_id
_entity_poly.type
_entity_poly.pdbx_seq_one_letter_code
_entity_poly.pdbx_strand_id
1 'polypeptide(L)'
;KRALINFPHFTFHLFTVPPKIQVSSKEVSEDKVKTLICSVNGFYPGDITITWLKDGEVLRNSSLDKKQRNEDHTYGVTSRVTVTSDREVNS
;
A
#
# COMPACT_ATOMS: atom_id res chain seq x y z
N LYS A 1 19.82 -27.38 8.70
CA LYS A 1 19.36 -28.65 8.07
C LYS A 1 18.06 -28.33 7.33
N ARG A 2 18.01 -28.45 6.01
CA ARG A 2 16.77 -28.29 5.22
C ARG A 2 16.30 -29.69 4.82
N ALA A 3 15.07 -30.03 5.15
CA ALA A 3 14.43 -31.26 4.67
C ALA A 3 13.50 -30.87 3.52
N LEU A 4 13.67 -31.51 2.36
CA LEU A 4 12.74 -31.43 1.25
C LEU A 4 11.84 -32.66 1.35
N ILE A 5 10.58 -32.46 1.73
CA ILE A 5 9.58 -33.53 1.79
C ILE A 5 8.80 -33.50 0.47
N ASN A 6 8.97 -34.53 -0.34
CA ASN A 6 8.30 -34.67 -1.63
C ASN A 6 6.99 -35.43 -1.44
N PHE A 7 5.85 -34.75 -1.53
CA PHE A 7 4.53 -35.38 -1.54
C PHE A 7 4.03 -35.44 -3.00
N PRO A 8 3.84 -36.63 -3.60
CA PRO A 8 3.55 -36.78 -5.03
C PRO A 8 2.14 -36.35 -5.46
N HIS A 9 1.42 -35.56 -4.66
CA HIS A 9 0.15 -34.94 -5.08
C HIS A 9 -0.17 -33.62 -4.37
N PHE A 10 0.86 -32.88 -3.92
CA PHE A 10 0.68 -31.52 -3.42
C PHE A 10 1.69 -30.61 -4.11
N THR A 11 1.30 -30.14 -5.29
CA THR A 11 1.97 -29.01 -5.94
C THR A 11 1.88 -27.83 -4.98
N PHE A 12 3.01 -27.37 -4.43
CA PHE A 12 3.09 -26.09 -3.72
C PHE A 12 2.76 -24.99 -4.73
N HIS A 13 1.48 -24.67 -4.83
CA HIS A 13 1.04 -23.49 -5.56
C HIS A 13 1.49 -22.30 -4.73
N LEU A 14 2.53 -21.62 -5.18
CA LEU A 14 2.86 -20.27 -4.74
C LEU A 14 1.73 -19.36 -5.22
N PHE A 15 0.58 -19.41 -4.54
CA PHE A 15 -0.60 -18.64 -4.90
C PHE A 15 -0.33 -17.18 -4.61
N THR A 16 0.17 -16.43 -5.59
CA THR A 16 0.22 -14.97 -5.53
C THR A 16 -1.10 -14.39 -6.02
N VAL A 17 -1.76 -13.62 -5.17
CA VAL A 17 -2.98 -12.89 -5.55
C VAL A 17 -2.60 -11.43 -5.78
N PRO A 18 -2.86 -10.86 -6.97
CA PRO A 18 -2.49 -9.49 -7.27
C PRO A 18 -3.34 -8.48 -6.47
N PRO A 19 -2.76 -7.36 -6.00
CA PRO A 19 -3.50 -6.34 -5.27
C PRO A 19 -4.53 -5.63 -6.15
N LYS A 20 -5.66 -5.28 -5.54
CA LYS A 20 -6.63 -4.30 -6.05
C LYS A 20 -6.36 -2.97 -5.38
N ILE A 21 -6.10 -1.93 -6.18
CA ILE A 21 -5.70 -0.60 -5.70
C ILE A 21 -6.84 0.39 -5.95
N GLN A 22 -7.19 1.17 -4.94
CA GLN A 22 -8.15 2.27 -5.03
C GLN A 22 -7.53 3.52 -4.41
N VAL A 23 -7.52 4.62 -5.16
CA VAL A 23 -6.98 5.90 -4.71
C VAL A 23 -8.12 6.90 -4.58
N SER A 24 -8.17 7.62 -3.47
CA SER A 24 -9.12 8.70 -3.22
C SER A 24 -8.42 9.91 -2.61
N SER A 25 -9.05 11.08 -2.70
CA SER A 25 -8.53 12.33 -2.15
C SER A 25 -9.57 12.97 -1.24
N LYS A 26 -9.11 13.52 -0.11
CA LYS A 26 -9.90 14.36 0.78
C LYS A 26 -9.30 15.76 0.78
N GLU A 27 -10.10 16.74 0.37
CA GLU A 27 -9.73 18.16 0.43
C GLU A 27 -10.28 18.76 1.73
N VAL A 28 -9.44 19.51 2.45
CA VAL A 28 -9.86 20.31 3.61
C VAL A 28 -9.82 21.78 3.19
N SER A 29 -11.00 22.40 3.12
CA SER A 29 -11.27 23.65 2.41
C SER A 29 -10.77 24.94 3.07
N GLU A 30 -9.66 24.92 3.81
CA GLU A 30 -9.13 26.14 4.44
C GLU A 30 -7.64 26.39 4.12
N ASP A 31 -6.85 25.36 3.78
CA ASP A 31 -5.38 25.50 3.61
C ASP A 31 -4.79 24.86 2.33
N LYS A 32 -5.61 24.55 1.31
CA LYS A 32 -5.18 23.79 0.10
C LYS A 32 -4.46 22.48 0.44
N VAL A 33 -4.79 21.89 1.59
CA VAL A 33 -4.27 20.60 2.03
C VAL A 33 -5.09 19.51 1.36
N LYS A 34 -4.43 18.67 0.56
CA LYS A 34 -5.04 17.48 -0.04
C LYS A 34 -4.45 16.23 0.62
N THR A 35 -5.28 15.45 1.28
CA THR A 35 -4.89 14.12 1.77
C THR A 35 -5.24 13.09 0.71
N LEU A 36 -4.23 12.42 0.17
CA LEU A 36 -4.41 11.27 -0.71
C LEU A 36 -4.44 10.00 0.13
N ILE A 37 -5.33 9.08 -0.25
CA ILE A 37 -5.57 7.80 0.43
C ILE A 37 -5.46 6.71 -0.62
N CYS A 38 -4.58 5.74 -0.41
CA CYS A 38 -4.40 4.57 -1.26
C CYS A 38 -4.79 3.33 -0.47
N SER A 39 -5.90 2.71 -0.85
CA SER A 39 -6.38 1.45 -0.30
C SER A 39 -5.95 0.30 -1.19
N VAL A 40 -5.21 -0.65 -0.63
CA VAL A 40 -4.75 -1.85 -1.32
C VAL A 40 -5.37 -3.08 -0.68
N ASN A 41 -6.08 -3.89 -1.47
CA ASN A 41 -6.85 -5.03 -0.98
C ASN A 41 -6.60 -6.28 -1.82
N GLY A 42 -6.88 -7.47 -1.28
CA GLY A 42 -6.88 -8.69 -2.06
C GLY A 42 -5.50 -9.26 -2.39
N PHE A 43 -4.43 -8.83 -1.70
CA PHE A 43 -3.07 -9.23 -2.07
C PHE A 43 -2.54 -10.39 -1.23
N TYR A 44 -1.70 -11.23 -1.82
CA TYR A 44 -0.97 -12.30 -1.14
C TYR A 44 0.34 -12.61 -1.89
N PRO A 45 1.49 -12.87 -1.22
CA PRO A 45 1.69 -12.89 0.24
C PRO A 45 1.60 -11.49 0.86
N GLY A 46 1.72 -11.40 2.18
CA GLY A 46 1.45 -10.15 2.92
C GLY A 46 2.52 -9.06 2.81
N ASP A 47 3.60 -9.29 2.06
CA ASP A 47 4.69 -8.32 1.91
C ASP A 47 4.34 -7.33 0.79
N ILE A 48 4.26 -6.04 1.15
CA ILE A 48 3.94 -4.96 0.22
C ILE A 48 4.69 -3.69 0.61
N THR A 49 5.05 -2.89 -0.39
CA THR A 49 5.61 -1.55 -0.22
C THR A 49 4.75 -0.56 -1.00
N ILE A 50 4.38 0.55 -0.36
CA ILE A 50 3.63 1.63 -0.98
C ILE A 50 4.52 2.88 -0.94
N THR A 51 4.78 3.47 -2.10
CA THR A 51 5.61 4.67 -2.24
C THR A 51 4.82 5.75 -2.93
N TRP A 52 4.74 6.91 -2.30
CA TRP A 52 4.11 8.09 -2.88
C TRP A 52 5.17 8.95 -3.57
N LEU A 53 4.88 9.38 -4.79
CA LEU A 53 5.76 10.24 -5.59
C LEU A 53 5.05 11.56 -5.90
N LYS A 54 5.78 12.67 -5.77
CA LYS A 54 5.39 14.00 -6.26
C LYS A 54 6.49 14.48 -7.18
N ASP A 55 6.18 14.70 -8.45
CA ASP A 55 7.14 15.17 -9.47
C ASP A 55 8.41 14.30 -9.60
N GLY A 56 8.28 13.00 -9.29
CA GLY A 56 9.40 12.03 -9.30
C GLY A 56 10.13 11.88 -7.97
N GLU A 57 9.86 12.73 -6.97
CA GLU A 57 10.45 12.64 -5.64
C GLU A 57 9.60 11.85 -4.65
N VAL A 58 10.25 11.08 -3.78
CA VAL A 58 9.58 10.25 -2.76
C VAL A 58 9.06 11.11 -1.62
N LEU A 59 7.75 11.09 -1.41
CA LEU A 59 7.10 11.71 -0.26
C LEU A 59 7.32 10.88 1.00
N ARG A 60 8.16 11.38 1.91
CA ARG A 60 8.52 10.69 3.17
C ARG A 60 7.47 10.84 4.27
N ASN A 61 6.53 11.76 4.11
CA ASN A 61 5.45 12.02 5.05
C ASN A 61 4.24 11.09 4.87
N SER A 62 4.38 10.02 4.07
CA SER A 62 3.34 9.00 3.94
C SER A 62 3.27 8.12 5.18
N SER A 63 2.06 7.83 5.63
CA SER A 63 1.77 6.83 6.66
C SER A 63 1.19 5.56 6.04
N LEU A 64 1.52 4.40 6.62
CA LEU A 64 0.95 3.11 6.27
C LEU A 64 0.22 2.56 7.48
N ASP A 65 -1.06 2.24 7.30
CA ASP A 65 -1.89 1.64 8.35
C ASP A 65 -1.44 0.22 8.67
N LYS A 66 -1.93 -0.30 9.79
CA LYS A 66 -1.74 -1.71 10.13
C LYS A 66 -2.39 -2.58 9.07
N LYS A 67 -1.59 -3.46 8.45
CA LYS A 67 -2.07 -4.52 7.55
C LYS A 67 -3.09 -5.41 8.25
N GLN A 68 -4.21 -5.65 7.58
CA GLN A 68 -5.30 -6.50 8.01
C GLN A 68 -5.36 -7.76 7.14
N ARG A 69 -5.76 -8.88 7.72
CA ARG A 69 -6.10 -10.10 6.97
C ARG A 69 -7.61 -10.10 6.69
N ASN A 70 -7.97 -10.37 5.45
CA ASN A 70 -9.34 -10.49 4.97
C ASN A 70 -9.86 -11.93 5.18
N GLU A 71 -11.17 -12.11 5.07
CA GLU A 71 -11.82 -13.42 5.20
C GLU A 71 -11.38 -14.42 4.12
N ASP A 72 -11.09 -13.93 2.92
CA ASP A 72 -10.56 -14.69 1.78
C ASP A 72 -9.06 -15.07 1.91
N HIS A 73 -8.48 -14.90 3.10
CA HIS A 73 -7.07 -15.11 3.43
C HIS A 73 -6.07 -14.20 2.70
N THR A 74 -6.54 -13.19 1.98
CA THR A 74 -5.69 -12.13 1.43
C THR A 74 -5.44 -11.04 2.48
N TYR A 75 -4.62 -10.05 2.12
CA TYR A 75 -4.33 -8.90 2.96
C TYR A 75 -4.92 -7.61 2.39
N GLY A 76 -5.19 -6.68 3.29
CA GLY A 76 -5.59 -5.31 3.01
C GLY A 76 -4.73 -4.33 3.81
N VAL A 77 -4.39 -3.20 3.21
CA VAL A 77 -3.66 -2.10 3.87
C VAL A 77 -4.05 -0.77 3.24
N THR A 78 -4.02 0.30 4.02
CA THR A 78 -4.26 1.66 3.53
C THR A 78 -3.04 2.52 3.80
N SER A 79 -2.64 3.33 2.83
CA SER A 79 -1.61 4.37 2.99
C SER A 79 -2.20 5.75 2.80
N ARG A 80 -1.73 6.74 3.55
CA ARG A 80 -2.16 8.14 3.41
C ARG A 80 -0.95 9.05 3.27
N VAL A 81 -1.08 10.06 2.44
CA VAL A 81 -0.09 11.13 2.34
C VAL A 81 -0.80 12.48 2.28
N THR A 82 -0.26 13.46 2.97
CA THR A 82 -0.77 14.83 2.93
C THR A 82 0.11 15.65 2.00
N VAL A 83 -0.50 16.23 0.98
CA VAL A 83 0.16 17.11 0.04
C VAL A 83 -0.32 18.53 0.31
N THR A 84 0.57 19.37 0.80
CA THR A 84 0.39 20.82 0.78
C THR A 84 0.69 21.30 -0.63
N SER A 85 -0.14 22.19 -1.16
CA SER A 85 0.25 22.99 -2.32
C SER A 85 1.36 23.94 -1.84
N ASP A 86 2.60 23.48 -1.87
CA ASP A 86 3.75 24.30 -1.59
C ASP A 86 3.77 25.42 -2.65
N ARG A 87 3.37 26.63 -2.26
CA ARG A 87 4.18 27.77 -2.69
C ARG A 87 5.52 27.50 -2.05
N GLU A 88 6.49 27.13 -2.86
CA GLU A 88 7.91 27.10 -2.50
C GLU A 88 8.21 28.27 -1.55
N VAL A 89 8.38 27.99 -0.25
CA VAL A 89 9.04 28.93 0.64
C VAL A 89 10.52 28.76 0.36
N ASN A 90 10.95 29.40 -0.72
CA ASN A 90 12.33 29.78 -0.90
C ASN A 90 12.58 30.87 0.16
N SER A 91 13.18 30.51 1.29
CA SER A 91 13.77 31.46 2.24
C SER A 91 15.10 30.97 2.76
#